data_AF-A0A0P0EKM5-F1
#
_entry.id   AF-A0A0P0EKM5-F1
#
_cell.length_a   1.000
_cell.length_b   1.000
_cell.length_c   1.000
_cell.angle_alpha   90.00
_cell.angle_beta   90.00
_cell.angle_gamma   90.00
#
_symmetry.space_group_name_H-M   'P 1'
#
loop_
_entity.id
_entity.type
_entity.pdbx_description
1 polymer ?
#
loop_
_entity_poly.entity_id
_entity_poly.type
_entity_poly.pdbx_seq_one_letter_code
_entity_poly.pdbx_strand_id
1 'polypeptide(L)'
;MSTTTTDTAAEILASFELSFGAIFDRIGWAEDEIAQAASRHPEQADAIYHSFSLLSGGDAAERMSVEAVYRAHAREILERVAHGQDTRPGTAVEVVIGLLAAAERAPLSHEGFGLCARLWAVAGLPDHDGFTGKLEHIEALHASRIDAEEADARRACRNDARKLGRIECDGWHHGQQVPCTYAA
;
A
#
# COMPACT_ATOMS: atom_id res chain seq x y z
N MET A 1 1.29 -31.36 33.90
CA MET A 1 1.31 -29.88 34.05
C MET A 1 0.20 -29.35 33.18
N SER A 2 -0.86 -28.85 33.80
CA SER A 2 -2.15 -28.58 33.19
C SER A 2 -2.15 -27.34 32.30
N THR A 3 -2.74 -27.51 31.12
CA THR A 3 -3.26 -26.48 30.22
C THR A 3 -4.48 -25.81 30.87
N THR A 4 -4.41 -24.50 31.12
CA THR A 4 -5.59 -23.66 31.39
C THR A 4 -5.33 -22.26 30.84
N THR A 5 -5.79 -21.99 29.63
CA THR A 5 -6.03 -20.61 29.16
C THR A 5 -7.50 -20.57 28.76
N THR A 6 -8.32 -20.15 29.72
CA THR A 6 -9.72 -19.78 29.45
C THR A 6 -9.69 -18.29 29.14
N ASP A 7 -9.53 -17.92 27.87
CA ASP A 7 -9.73 -16.53 27.45
C ASP A 7 -11.15 -16.12 27.85
N THR A 8 -11.28 -15.01 28.59
CA THR A 8 -12.60 -14.55 29.04
C THR A 8 -13.37 -13.93 27.86
N ALA A 9 -14.70 -14.03 27.87
CA ALA A 9 -15.54 -13.47 26.80
C ALA A 9 -15.29 -11.97 26.54
N ALA A 10 -14.85 -11.22 27.56
CA ALA A 10 -14.49 -9.81 27.44
C ALA A 10 -13.15 -9.61 26.71
N GLU A 11 -12.15 -10.46 26.92
CA GLU A 11 -10.87 -10.42 26.19
C GLU A 11 -11.08 -10.84 24.73
N ILE A 12 -11.94 -11.83 24.50
CA ILE A 12 -12.36 -12.23 23.16
C ILE A 12 -13.07 -11.06 22.44
N LEU A 13 -14.03 -10.40 23.10
CA LEU A 13 -14.75 -9.26 22.53
C LEU A 13 -13.84 -8.05 22.29
N ALA A 14 -12.94 -7.72 23.21
CA ALA A 14 -11.97 -6.63 23.04
C ALA A 14 -10.97 -6.92 21.90
N SER A 15 -10.51 -8.18 21.78
CA SER A 15 -9.69 -8.63 20.66
C SER A 15 -10.44 -8.54 19.32
N PHE A 16 -11.73 -8.91 19.31
CA PHE A 16 -12.60 -8.71 18.16
C PHE A 16 -12.77 -7.23 17.80
N GLU A 17 -13.08 -6.36 18.76
CA GLU A 17 -13.28 -4.92 18.54
C GLU A 17 -12.02 -4.25 17.99
N LEU A 18 -10.84 -4.57 18.53
CA LEU A 18 -9.56 -4.04 18.04
C LEU A 18 -9.23 -4.54 16.63
N SER A 19 -9.45 -5.83 16.36
CA SER A 19 -9.15 -6.45 15.07
C SER A 19 -10.08 -5.95 13.96
N PHE A 20 -11.38 -5.81 14.25
CA PHE A 20 -12.35 -5.30 13.29
C PHE A 20 -12.27 -3.78 13.13
N GLY A 21 -11.98 -3.02 14.19
CA GLY A 21 -11.79 -1.56 14.12
C GLY A 21 -10.73 -1.19 13.09
N ALA A 22 -9.55 -1.82 13.16
CA ALA A 22 -8.47 -1.60 12.19
C ALA A 22 -8.79 -2.07 10.76
N ILE A 23 -9.74 -2.99 10.58
CA ILE A 23 -10.25 -3.38 9.24
C ILE A 23 -11.19 -2.30 8.71
N PHE A 24 -12.15 -1.84 9.51
CA PHE A 24 -13.10 -0.82 9.11
C PHE A 24 -12.44 0.52 8.81
N ASP A 25 -11.44 0.92 9.60
CA ASP A 25 -10.66 2.13 9.34
C ASP A 25 -9.97 2.07 7.97
N ARG A 26 -9.36 0.92 7.63
CA ARG A 26 -8.72 0.72 6.32
C ARG A 26 -9.72 0.73 5.16
N ILE A 27 -10.92 0.18 5.36
CA ILE A 27 -11.99 0.25 4.35
C ILE A 27 -12.34 1.72 4.09
N GLY A 28 -12.55 2.50 5.15
CA GLY A 28 -12.82 3.94 5.03
C GLY A 28 -11.70 4.68 4.30
N TRP A 29 -10.44 4.43 4.66
CA TRP A 29 -9.29 5.06 3.99
C TRP A 29 -9.19 4.66 2.50
N ALA A 30 -9.50 3.41 2.18
CA ALA A 30 -9.50 2.91 0.81
C ALA A 30 -10.59 3.58 -0.05
N GLU A 31 -11.81 3.68 0.47
CA GLU A 31 -12.92 4.38 -0.19
C GLU A 31 -12.60 5.86 -0.41
N ASP A 32 -12.00 6.53 0.57
CA ASP A 32 -11.55 7.90 0.46
C ASP A 32 -10.49 8.08 -0.64
N GLU A 33 -9.48 7.21 -0.71
CA GLU A 33 -8.45 7.29 -1.75
C GLU A 33 -9.01 6.96 -3.14
N ILE A 34 -9.97 6.04 -3.25
CA ILE A 34 -10.71 5.77 -4.49
C ILE A 34 -11.46 7.02 -4.96
N ALA A 35 -12.21 7.68 -4.06
CA ALA A 35 -12.92 8.90 -4.39
C ALA A 35 -11.96 10.03 -4.82
N GLN A 36 -10.85 10.20 -4.09
CA GLN A 36 -9.81 11.18 -4.44
C GLN A 36 -9.14 10.87 -5.78
N ALA A 37 -8.83 9.60 -6.05
CA ALA A 37 -8.25 9.18 -7.34
C ALA A 37 -9.24 9.39 -8.49
N ALA A 38 -10.50 9.00 -8.33
CA ALA A 38 -11.55 9.18 -9.33
C ALA A 38 -11.79 10.67 -9.66
N SER A 39 -11.69 11.56 -8.65
CA SER A 39 -11.79 13.00 -8.88
C SER A 39 -10.60 13.58 -9.67
N ARG A 40 -9.39 13.03 -9.47
CA ARG A 40 -8.17 13.42 -10.19
C ARG A 40 -8.13 12.85 -11.61
N HIS A 41 -8.74 11.68 -11.83
CA HIS A 41 -8.71 10.90 -13.07
C HIS A 41 -10.14 10.55 -13.52
N PRO A 42 -10.95 11.55 -13.92
CA PRO A 42 -12.37 11.33 -14.21
C PRO A 42 -12.62 10.38 -15.38
N GLU A 43 -11.71 10.32 -16.35
CA GLU A 43 -11.79 9.40 -17.49
C GLU A 43 -11.57 7.93 -17.10
N GLN A 44 -10.95 7.67 -15.95
CA GLN A 44 -10.68 6.34 -15.41
C GLN A 44 -11.47 6.05 -14.13
N ALA A 45 -12.43 6.92 -13.78
CA ALA A 45 -13.18 6.85 -12.53
C ALA A 45 -13.86 5.48 -12.31
N ASP A 46 -14.44 4.89 -13.36
CA ASP A 46 -15.08 3.57 -13.28
C ASP A 46 -14.06 2.47 -12.95
N ALA A 47 -12.91 2.45 -13.63
CA ALA A 47 -11.86 1.46 -13.37
C ALA A 47 -11.27 1.61 -11.97
N ILE A 48 -11.07 2.86 -11.54
CA ILE A 48 -10.61 3.23 -10.19
C ILE A 48 -11.60 2.76 -9.13
N TYR A 49 -12.90 2.99 -9.33
CA TYR A 49 -13.96 2.53 -8.42
C TYR A 49 -13.91 1.01 -8.22
N HIS A 50 -13.73 0.25 -9.30
CA HIS A 50 -13.65 -1.21 -9.25
C HIS A 50 -12.29 -1.77 -8.80
N SER A 51 -11.34 -0.92 -8.40
CA SER A 51 -9.99 -1.32 -8.02
C SER A 51 -9.79 -1.59 -6.53
N PHE A 52 -10.85 -1.54 -5.71
CA PHE A 52 -10.76 -1.77 -4.26
C PHE A 52 -9.99 -3.03 -3.88
N SER A 53 -10.22 -4.15 -4.58
CA SER A 53 -9.55 -5.43 -4.33
C SER A 53 -8.04 -5.40 -4.54
N LEU A 54 -7.52 -4.41 -5.28
CA LEU A 54 -6.09 -4.24 -5.54
C LEU A 54 -5.35 -3.58 -4.37
N LEU A 55 -6.07 -2.90 -3.46
CA LEU A 55 -5.51 -2.08 -2.39
C LEU A 55 -5.07 -2.91 -1.16
N SER A 56 -5.05 -4.23 -1.30
CA SER A 56 -4.46 -5.11 -0.29
C SER A 56 -2.94 -5.01 -0.31
N GLY A 57 -2.36 -4.74 0.88
CA GLY A 57 -0.92 -4.73 1.11
C GLY A 57 -0.26 -6.12 1.10
N GLY A 58 -1.00 -7.20 0.82
CA GLY A 58 -0.47 -8.57 0.82
C GLY A 58 0.24 -8.90 2.14
N ASP A 59 1.45 -9.46 2.04
CA ASP A 59 2.29 -9.79 3.21
C ASP A 59 2.72 -8.57 4.02
N ALA A 60 2.74 -7.37 3.42
CA ALA A 60 3.07 -6.13 4.11
C ALA A 60 1.89 -5.52 4.87
N ALA A 61 0.68 -6.05 4.72
CA ALA A 61 -0.55 -5.45 5.25
C ALA A 61 -0.54 -5.29 6.79
N GLU A 62 0.11 -6.20 7.52
CA GLU A 62 0.23 -6.13 8.99
C GLU A 62 1.03 -4.91 9.46
N ARG A 63 1.94 -4.42 8.62
CA ARG A 63 2.78 -3.23 8.88
C ARG A 63 2.16 -1.93 8.34
N MET A 64 0.98 -2.01 7.71
CA MET A 64 0.22 -0.87 7.17
C MET A 64 -0.96 -0.47 8.08
N SER A 65 -0.81 -0.60 9.40
CA SER A 65 -1.84 -0.18 10.38
C SER A 65 -1.90 1.34 10.58
N VAL A 66 -0.90 2.08 10.08
CA VAL A 66 -0.83 3.54 10.15
C VAL A 66 -1.46 4.14 8.89
N GLU A 67 -2.42 5.06 9.06
CA GLU A 67 -3.20 5.67 7.98
C GLU A 67 -2.32 6.22 6.85
N ALA A 68 -1.31 7.02 7.17
CA ALA A 68 -0.42 7.63 6.17
C ALA A 68 0.30 6.57 5.32
N VAL A 69 0.69 5.45 5.93
CA VAL A 69 1.37 4.33 5.27
C VAL A 69 0.42 3.59 4.34
N TYR A 70 -0.79 3.28 4.82
CA TYR A 70 -1.81 2.62 4.00
C TYR A 70 -2.25 3.49 2.82
N ARG A 71 -2.54 4.77 3.07
CA ARG A 71 -2.96 5.71 2.03
C ARG A 71 -1.89 5.90 0.96
N ALA A 72 -0.61 5.98 1.34
CA ALA A 72 0.48 6.05 0.37
C ALA A 72 0.55 4.80 -0.53
N HIS A 73 0.37 3.61 0.04
CA HIS A 73 0.28 2.36 -0.72
C HIS A 73 -0.92 2.37 -1.68
N ALA A 74 -2.11 2.67 -1.18
CA ALA A 74 -3.34 2.68 -1.97
C ALA A 74 -3.25 3.69 -3.12
N ARG A 75 -2.76 4.90 -2.84
CA ARG A 75 -2.58 5.95 -3.84
C ARG A 75 -1.69 5.51 -4.99
N GLU A 76 -0.54 4.90 -4.70
CA GLU A 76 0.37 4.42 -5.75
C GLU A 76 -0.29 3.37 -6.65
N ILE A 77 -1.08 2.45 -6.07
CA ILE A 77 -1.84 1.46 -6.86
C ILE A 77 -2.91 2.13 -7.73
N LEU A 78 -3.67 3.07 -7.18
CA LEU A 78 -4.72 3.78 -7.93
C LEU A 78 -4.16 4.66 -9.04
N GLU A 79 -3.00 5.29 -8.83
CA GLU A 79 -2.29 6.00 -9.92
C GLU A 79 -1.88 5.05 -11.03
N ARG A 80 -1.38 3.85 -10.71
CA ARG A 80 -1.07 2.85 -11.74
C ARG A 80 -2.32 2.42 -12.51
N VAL A 81 -3.45 2.24 -11.84
CA VAL A 81 -4.74 1.95 -12.50
C VAL A 81 -5.13 3.07 -13.45
N ALA A 82 -5.09 4.32 -13.00
CA ALA A 82 -5.43 5.50 -13.81
C ALA A 82 -4.56 5.60 -15.07
N HIS A 83 -3.30 5.19 -14.99
CA HIS A 83 -2.37 5.22 -16.12
C HIS A 83 -2.31 3.90 -16.92
N GLY A 84 -3.17 2.91 -16.61
CA GLY A 84 -3.15 1.60 -17.27
C GLY A 84 -1.86 0.80 -17.08
N GLN A 85 -1.13 1.06 -16.00
CA GLN A 85 0.14 0.44 -15.66
C GLN A 85 -0.05 -0.90 -14.94
N ASP A 86 1.00 -1.74 -14.95
CA ASP A 86 1.00 -2.99 -14.20
C ASP A 86 0.94 -2.72 -12.69
N THR A 87 -0.10 -3.22 -12.02
CA THR A 87 -0.29 -3.03 -10.59
C THR A 87 0.49 -4.04 -9.75
N ARG A 88 0.98 -5.14 -10.35
CA ARG A 88 1.66 -6.24 -9.61
C ARG A 88 2.97 -5.89 -8.92
N PRO A 89 3.88 -5.06 -9.46
CA PRO A 89 5.14 -4.75 -8.78
C PRO A 89 4.88 -4.14 -7.40
N GLY A 90 5.79 -4.35 -6.45
CA GLY A 90 5.66 -3.76 -5.11
C GLY A 90 5.53 -2.23 -5.17
N THR A 91 4.73 -1.66 -4.27
CA THR A 91 4.71 -0.21 -4.04
C THR A 91 5.96 0.25 -3.30
N ALA A 92 6.23 1.55 -3.31
CA ALA A 92 7.30 2.15 -2.52
C ALA A 92 7.18 1.77 -1.04
N VAL A 93 5.96 1.81 -0.50
CA VAL A 93 5.64 1.40 0.88
C VAL A 93 5.98 -0.06 1.15
N GLU A 94 5.60 -0.98 0.27
CA GLU A 94 5.88 -2.41 0.44
C GLU A 94 7.39 -2.68 0.48
N VAL A 95 8.15 -2.01 -0.39
CA VAL A 95 9.61 -2.12 -0.41
C VAL A 95 10.24 -1.51 0.85
N VAL A 96 9.80 -0.33 1.28
CA VAL A 96 10.28 0.29 2.53
C VAL A 96 10.05 -0.63 3.73
N ILE A 97 8.85 -1.21 3.85
CA ILE A 97 8.54 -2.17 4.92
C ILE A 97 9.50 -3.36 4.87
N GLY A 98 9.77 -3.91 3.68
CA GLY A 98 10.72 -5.00 3.48
C GLY A 98 12.15 -4.64 3.89
N LEU A 99 12.63 -3.45 3.51
CA LEU A 99 13.95 -2.95 3.85
C LEU A 99 14.11 -2.70 5.37
N LEU A 100 13.09 -2.13 6.03
CA LEU A 100 13.10 -1.93 7.47
C LEU A 100 13.09 -3.26 8.23
N ALA A 101 12.30 -4.23 7.77
CA ALA A 101 12.32 -5.58 8.34
C ALA A 101 13.67 -6.30 8.13
N ALA A 102 14.38 -6.01 7.04
CA ALA A 102 15.76 -6.49 6.86
C ALA A 102 16.74 -5.78 7.81
N ALA A 103 16.57 -4.47 8.00
CA ALA A 103 17.40 -3.63 8.87
C ALA A 103 17.36 -4.08 10.35
N GLU A 104 16.23 -4.67 10.79
CA GLU A 104 16.10 -5.29 12.13
C GLU A 104 17.08 -6.45 12.36
N ARG A 105 17.55 -7.12 11.29
CA ARG A 105 18.45 -8.28 11.38
C ARG A 105 19.90 -7.93 11.11
N ALA A 106 20.14 -6.98 10.21
CA ALA A 106 21.48 -6.50 9.87
C ALA A 106 21.41 -5.06 9.35
N PRO A 107 22.42 -4.22 9.62
CA PRO A 107 22.47 -2.87 9.06
C PRO A 107 22.39 -2.88 7.53
N LEU A 108 21.62 -1.94 6.96
CA LEU A 108 21.56 -1.73 5.52
C LEU A 108 22.90 -1.21 4.99
N SER A 109 23.20 -1.52 3.73
CA SER A 109 24.26 -0.84 2.97
C SER A 109 23.91 0.64 2.73
N HIS A 110 24.86 1.42 2.22
CA HIS A 110 24.59 2.81 1.82
C HIS A 110 23.53 2.86 0.71
N GLU A 111 23.61 1.94 -0.26
CA GLU A 111 22.62 1.80 -1.31
C GLU A 111 21.24 1.40 -0.76
N GLY A 112 21.19 0.41 0.14
CA GLY A 112 19.93 -0.04 0.75
C GLY A 112 19.26 1.04 1.62
N PHE A 113 20.05 1.84 2.36
CA PHE A 113 19.54 3.01 3.05
C PHE A 113 19.07 4.09 2.07
N GLY A 114 19.84 4.36 1.01
CA GLY A 114 19.49 5.31 -0.05
C GLY A 114 18.16 4.96 -0.71
N LEU A 115 17.97 3.69 -1.07
CA LEU A 115 16.72 3.16 -1.61
C LEU A 115 15.56 3.36 -0.63
N CYS A 116 15.75 3.03 0.65
CA CYS A 116 14.73 3.21 1.67
C CYS A 116 14.32 4.68 1.79
N ALA A 117 15.28 5.60 1.89
CA ALA A 117 15.03 7.04 1.98
C ALA A 117 14.38 7.61 0.72
N ARG A 118 14.81 7.17 -0.48
CA ARG A 118 14.19 7.56 -1.76
C ARG A 118 12.72 7.16 -1.79
N LEU A 119 12.43 5.90 -1.52
CA LEU A 119 11.07 5.36 -1.59
C LEU A 119 10.17 5.94 -0.49
N TRP A 120 10.73 6.26 0.68
CA TRP A 120 10.04 7.01 1.72
C TRP A 120 9.58 8.39 1.22
N ALA A 121 10.48 9.12 0.58
CA ALA A 121 10.17 10.44 0.01
C ALA A 121 9.17 10.35 -1.17
N VAL A 122 9.35 9.38 -2.07
CA VAL A 122 8.44 9.12 -3.21
C VAL A 122 7.03 8.77 -2.72
N ALA A 123 6.91 7.98 -1.66
CA ALA A 123 5.63 7.63 -1.05
C ALA A 123 4.96 8.83 -0.34
N GLY A 124 5.68 9.95 -0.16
CA GLY A 124 5.19 11.13 0.56
C GLY A 124 4.95 10.86 2.05
N LEU A 125 5.71 9.93 2.64
CA LEU A 125 5.61 9.62 4.06
C LEU A 125 6.22 10.76 4.90
N PRO A 126 5.70 11.00 6.13
CA PRO A 126 6.24 12.04 7.00
C PRO A 126 7.73 11.86 7.26
N ASP A 127 8.52 12.93 7.14
CA ASP A 127 9.93 12.89 7.49
C ASP A 127 10.08 12.92 9.01
N HIS A 128 10.82 11.95 9.55
CA HIS A 128 11.11 11.84 10.98
C HIS A 128 12.60 12.02 11.19
N ASP A 129 12.99 13.00 12.01
CA ASP A 129 14.39 13.28 12.39
C ASP A 129 15.36 13.47 11.22
N GLY A 130 14.88 14.00 10.09
CA GLY A 130 15.71 14.19 8.90
C GLY A 130 16.15 12.86 8.30
N PHE A 131 15.32 11.82 8.38
CA PHE A 131 15.56 10.49 7.78
C PHE A 131 15.98 10.61 6.32
N THR A 132 15.32 11.50 5.58
CA THR A 132 15.64 11.79 4.17
C THR A 132 16.77 12.81 3.98
N GLY A 133 17.31 13.40 5.04
CA GLY A 133 18.27 14.51 5.01
C GLY A 133 19.65 14.17 4.44
N LYS A 134 20.00 12.89 4.33
CA LYS A 134 21.25 12.43 3.65
C LYS A 134 21.03 11.93 2.23
N LEU A 135 19.79 11.93 1.75
CA LEU A 135 19.42 11.33 0.47
C LEU A 135 20.20 11.96 -0.68
N GLU A 136 20.29 13.30 -0.75
CA GLU A 136 21.00 14.00 -1.84
C GLU A 136 22.46 13.53 -2.01
N HIS A 137 23.18 13.38 -0.89
CA HIS A 137 24.57 12.92 -0.93
C HIS A 137 24.69 11.47 -1.41
N ILE A 138 23.79 10.60 -0.95
CA ILE A 138 23.80 9.18 -1.33
C ILE A 138 23.41 9.02 -2.80
N GLU A 139 22.41 9.76 -3.26
CA GLU A 139 21.99 9.79 -4.67
C GLU A 139 23.14 10.22 -5.59
N ALA A 140 23.88 11.28 -5.22
CA ALA A 140 25.01 11.76 -6.01
C ALA A 140 26.11 10.68 -6.23
N LEU A 141 26.23 9.73 -5.31
CA LEU A 141 27.24 8.67 -5.35
C LEU A 141 26.71 7.34 -5.90
N HIS A 142 25.43 7.03 -5.68
CA HIS A 142 24.89 5.68 -5.85
C HIS A 142 23.62 5.59 -6.72
N ALA A 143 23.10 6.68 -7.29
CA ALA A 143 21.81 6.70 -8.00
C ALA A 143 21.62 5.53 -8.99
N SER A 144 22.59 5.26 -9.86
CA SER A 144 22.47 4.17 -10.84
C SER A 144 22.36 2.78 -10.21
N ARG A 145 22.97 2.55 -9.05
CA ARG A 145 22.81 1.29 -8.30
C ARG A 145 21.46 1.25 -7.62
N ILE A 146 21.03 2.36 -7.02
CA ILE A 146 19.72 2.47 -6.37
C ILE A 146 18.60 2.24 -7.38
N ASP A 147 18.72 2.71 -8.64
CA ASP A 147 17.75 2.43 -9.70
C ASP A 147 17.61 0.93 -9.99
N ALA A 148 18.74 0.22 -10.06
CA ALA A 148 18.76 -1.22 -10.26
C ALA A 148 18.16 -1.97 -9.06
N GLU A 149 18.55 -1.58 -7.84
CA GLU A 149 18.03 -2.15 -6.59
C GLU A 149 16.53 -1.88 -6.42
N GLU A 150 16.03 -0.72 -6.81
CA GLU A 150 14.59 -0.42 -6.78
C GLU A 150 13.83 -1.37 -7.71
N ALA A 151 14.33 -1.57 -8.93
CA ALA A 151 13.70 -2.48 -9.88
C ALA A 151 13.68 -3.92 -9.35
N ASP A 152 14.76 -4.39 -8.72
CA ASP A 152 14.83 -5.70 -8.08
C ASP A 152 13.92 -5.81 -6.86
N ALA A 153 13.90 -4.80 -5.98
CA ALA A 153 13.07 -4.80 -4.78
C ALA A 153 11.58 -4.79 -5.12
N ARG A 154 11.14 -3.99 -6.10
CA ARG A 154 9.75 -4.00 -6.59
C ARG A 154 9.38 -5.34 -7.23
N ARG A 155 10.33 -6.01 -7.89
CA ARG A 155 10.12 -7.39 -8.40
C ARG A 155 10.00 -8.40 -7.26
N ALA A 156 10.81 -8.27 -6.21
CA ALA A 156 10.77 -9.15 -5.05
C ALA A 156 9.46 -8.99 -4.25
N CYS A 157 8.94 -7.77 -4.15
CA CYS A 157 7.65 -7.46 -3.51
C CYS A 157 6.43 -7.63 -4.43
N ARG A 158 6.58 -8.31 -5.58
CA ARG A 158 5.51 -8.45 -6.56
C ARG A 158 4.36 -9.30 -6.02
N ASN A 159 3.12 -8.82 -6.20
CA ASN A 159 1.90 -9.57 -5.96
C ASN A 159 1.22 -9.93 -7.28
N ASP A 160 1.32 -11.20 -7.72
CA ASP A 160 0.74 -11.66 -9.00
C ASP A 160 -0.80 -11.68 -9.02
N ALA A 161 -1.44 -11.69 -7.86
CA ALA A 161 -2.90 -11.60 -7.71
C ALA A 161 -3.42 -10.16 -7.80
N ARG A 162 -2.54 -9.14 -7.68
CA ARG A 162 -2.91 -7.73 -7.83
C ARG A 162 -3.06 -7.40 -9.32
N LYS A 163 -4.22 -7.77 -9.88
CA LYS A 163 -4.64 -7.43 -11.24
C LYS A 163 -6.12 -7.15 -11.25
N LEU A 164 -6.53 -6.14 -12.01
CA LEU A 164 -7.93 -5.92 -12.29
C LEU A 164 -8.39 -7.06 -13.22
N GLY A 165 -9.24 -7.94 -12.69
CA GLY A 165 -9.85 -9.01 -13.47
C GLY A 165 -10.91 -8.46 -14.43
N ARG A 166 -11.78 -9.35 -14.92
CA ARG A 166 -13.01 -8.92 -15.57
C ARG A 166 -13.85 -8.13 -14.55
N ILE A 167 -14.22 -6.90 -14.89
CA ILE A 167 -15.13 -6.10 -14.08
C ILE A 167 -16.55 -6.49 -14.44
N GLU A 168 -17.32 -6.86 -13.43
CA GLU A 168 -18.76 -7.09 -13.52
C GLU A 168 -19.43 -6.00 -12.67
N CYS A 169 -20.25 -5.16 -13.32
CA CYS A 169 -20.95 -4.05 -12.68
C CYS A 169 -22.43 -4.09 -13.07
N ASP A 170 -23.30 -3.84 -12.11
CA ASP A 170 -24.76 -3.72 -12.28
C ASP A 170 -25.22 -2.26 -12.44
N GLY A 171 -24.28 -1.32 -12.53
CA GLY A 171 -24.54 0.11 -12.61
C GLY A 171 -24.78 0.79 -11.26
N TRP A 172 -24.54 0.10 -10.13
CA TRP A 172 -24.72 0.68 -8.80
C TRP A 172 -23.39 0.89 -8.08
N HIS A 173 -23.06 2.13 -7.80
CA HIS A 173 -21.89 2.51 -7.01
C HIS A 173 -22.35 3.06 -5.66
N HIS A 174 -21.94 2.44 -4.55
CA HIS A 174 -22.35 2.78 -3.18
C HIS A 174 -23.88 3.02 -3.01
N GLY A 175 -24.70 2.17 -3.62
CA GLY A 175 -26.17 2.27 -3.52
C GLY A 175 -26.79 3.40 -4.35
N GLN A 176 -26.00 4.06 -5.22
CA GLN A 176 -26.48 5.01 -6.22
C GLN A 176 -26.31 4.44 -7.63
N GLN A 177 -27.32 4.62 -8.46
CA GLN A 177 -27.22 4.26 -9.87
C GLN A 177 -26.33 5.28 -10.59
N VAL A 178 -25.31 4.78 -11.30
CA VAL A 178 -24.35 5.59 -12.06
C VAL A 178 -24.20 5.05 -13.48
N PRO A 179 -23.88 5.90 -14.47
CA PRO A 179 -23.60 5.47 -15.84
C PRO A 179 -22.19 4.88 -15.94
N CYS A 180 -21.95 3.73 -15.29
CA CYS A 180 -20.67 3.04 -15.32
C CYS A 180 -20.45 2.37 -16.68
N THR A 181 -19.26 2.56 -17.26
CA THR A 181 -18.85 1.98 -18.55
C THR A 181 -18.83 0.46 -18.54
N TYR A 182 -18.74 -0.17 -17.36
CA TYR A 182 -18.77 -1.62 -17.18
C TYR A 182 -20.16 -2.17 -16.84
N ALA A 183 -21.18 -1.31 -16.71
CA ALA A 183 -22.55 -1.77 -16.51
C ALA A 183 -23.06 -2.44 -17.80
N ALA A 184 -23.51 -3.69 -17.69
CA ALA A 184 -24.09 -4.46 -18.77
C ALA A 184 -25.61 -4.26 -18.90
#